data_AF-A0A975B905-F1
#
_entry.id   AF-A0A975B905-F1
#
_cell.length_a   1.000
_cell.length_b   1.000
_cell.length_c   1.000
_cell.angle_alpha   90.00
_cell.angle_beta   90.00
_cell.angle_gamma   90.00
#
_symmetry.space_group_name_H-M   'P 1'
#
loop_
_entity.id
_entity.type
_entity.pdbx_description
1 polymer ?
#
loop_
_entity_poly.entity_id
_entity_poly.type
_entity_poly.pdbx_seq_one_letter_code
_entity_poly.pdbx_strand_id
1 'polypeptide(L)'
;MPLLDIYCEIREKFPIITEKADLEHVRNWGDIDPDFAYSWFESLANALNNEMTRNVSPKKYEDIFRYLSISFSNGDKEVRNCIDAAFTENLFWKVEAVKAKPYWELLPNNLKDLYVSFHRKNPL
;
A
#
# COMPACT_ATOMS: atom_id res chain seq x y z
N MET A 1 -13.25 -4.63 -12.01
CA MET A 1 -13.43 -5.11 -10.63
C MET A 1 -13.53 -3.87 -9.78
N PRO A 2 -14.65 -3.66 -9.08
CA PRO A 2 -14.85 -2.53 -8.17
C PRO A 2 -13.76 -2.38 -7.11
N LEU A 3 -13.52 -1.15 -6.64
CA LEU A 3 -12.59 -0.89 -5.54
C LEU A 3 -12.98 -1.62 -4.25
N LEU A 4 -14.27 -1.72 -3.96
CA LEU A 4 -14.78 -2.42 -2.79
C LEU A 4 -14.40 -3.91 -2.80
N ASP A 5 -14.40 -4.56 -3.96
CA ASP A 5 -14.00 -5.96 -4.08
C ASP A 5 -12.51 -6.13 -3.76
N ILE A 6 -11.66 -5.24 -4.28
CA ILE A 6 -10.22 -5.24 -3.97
C ILE A 6 -10.00 -5.01 -2.46
N TYR A 7 -10.73 -4.06 -1.87
CA TYR A 7 -10.68 -3.80 -0.43
C TYR A 7 -11.03 -5.07 0.36
N CYS A 8 -12.15 -5.71 0.08
CA CYS A 8 -12.57 -6.94 0.76
C CYS A 8 -11.57 -8.09 0.55
N GLU A 9 -11.10 -8.30 -0.68
CA GLU A 9 -10.13 -9.36 -1.00
C GLU A 9 -8.80 -9.18 -0.27
N ILE A 10 -8.32 -7.94 -0.10
CA ILE A 10 -7.09 -7.67 0.69
C ILE A 10 -7.31 -8.09 2.14
N ARG A 11 -8.47 -7.75 2.71
CA ARG A 11 -8.80 -8.10 4.10
C ARG A 11 -8.86 -9.60 4.33
N GLU A 12 -9.36 -10.35 3.36
CA GLU A 12 -9.41 -11.81 3.43
C GLU A 12 -8.04 -12.46 3.21
N LYS A 13 -7.28 -12.00 2.21
CA LYS A 13 -6.00 -12.63 1.81
C LYS A 13 -4.83 -12.22 2.72
N PHE A 14 -4.87 -11.03 3.29
CA PHE A 14 -3.76 -10.43 4.04
C PHE A 14 -4.18 -9.91 5.42
N PRO A 15 -4.83 -10.73 6.27
CA PRO A 15 -5.47 -10.27 7.51
C PRO A 15 -4.49 -9.59 8.48
N ILE A 16 -3.23 -10.04 8.52
CA ILE A 16 -2.22 -9.51 9.44
C ILE A 16 -1.86 -8.04 9.13
N ILE A 17 -1.72 -7.67 7.85
CA ILE A 17 -1.44 -6.27 7.51
C ILE A 17 -2.71 -5.44 7.50
N THR A 18 -3.86 -6.05 7.21
CA THR A 18 -5.17 -5.43 7.34
C THR A 18 -5.43 -4.94 8.76
N GLU A 19 -5.20 -5.76 9.77
CA GLU A 19 -5.37 -5.35 11.18
C GLU A 19 -4.49 -4.14 11.52
N LYS A 20 -3.29 -4.06 10.96
CA LYS A 20 -2.39 -2.91 11.16
C LYS A 20 -2.88 -1.68 10.40
N ALA A 21 -3.36 -1.84 9.17
CA ALA A 21 -3.94 -0.77 8.37
C ALA A 21 -5.20 -0.22 9.05
N ASP A 22 -6.02 -1.07 9.65
CA ASP A 22 -7.21 -0.69 10.43
C ASP A 22 -6.84 0.18 11.62
N LEU A 23 -5.78 -0.19 12.37
CA LEU A 23 -5.28 0.61 13.47
C LEU A 23 -4.80 1.99 13.00
N GLU A 24 -4.09 2.07 11.87
CA GLU A 24 -3.71 3.36 11.28
C GLU A 24 -4.92 4.15 10.78
N HIS A 25 -5.92 3.47 10.21
CA HIS A 25 -7.12 4.09 9.67
C HIS A 25 -7.97 4.71 10.78
N VAL A 26 -8.28 3.95 11.83
CA VAL A 26 -9.03 4.44 13.00
C VAL A 26 -8.32 5.61 13.68
N ARG A 27 -6.99 5.59 13.73
CA ARG A 27 -6.23 6.73 14.30
C ARG A 27 -6.40 8.03 13.52
N ASN A 28 -6.51 7.95 12.20
CA ASN A 28 -6.59 9.13 11.33
C ASN A 28 -8.05 9.55 11.04
N TRP A 29 -8.97 8.59 10.99
CA TRP A 29 -10.33 8.76 10.47
C TRP A 29 -11.45 8.36 11.45
N GLY A 30 -11.11 7.68 12.56
CA GLY A 30 -12.02 7.39 13.68
C GLY A 30 -12.81 6.08 13.59
N ASP A 31 -13.19 5.61 12.40
CA ASP A 31 -13.94 4.37 12.20
C ASP A 31 -13.51 3.63 10.92
N ILE A 32 -13.90 2.37 10.79
CA ILE A 32 -13.67 1.53 9.59
C ILE A 32 -14.99 1.41 8.83
N ASP A 33 -15.15 2.24 7.80
CA ASP A 33 -16.27 2.18 6.89
C ASP A 33 -15.78 1.82 5.48
N PRO A 34 -16.35 0.80 4.82
CA PRO A 34 -16.05 0.50 3.42
C PRO A 34 -16.23 1.69 2.46
N ASP A 35 -17.10 2.66 2.79
CA ASP A 35 -17.26 3.88 1.99
C ASP A 35 -15.98 4.75 1.99
N PHE A 36 -15.10 4.56 2.99
CA PHE A 36 -13.77 5.18 3.07
C PHE A 36 -12.65 4.26 2.56
N ALA A 37 -12.97 3.27 1.72
CA ALA A 37 -11.98 2.35 1.14
C ALA A 37 -10.77 3.09 0.57
N TYR A 38 -10.97 4.23 -0.12
CA TYR A 38 -9.87 5.04 -0.67
C TYR A 38 -8.87 5.48 0.40
N SER A 39 -9.33 6.11 1.49
CA SER A 39 -8.50 6.52 2.63
C SER A 39 -7.93 5.34 3.43
N TRP A 40 -8.55 4.17 3.33
CA TRP A 40 -7.99 2.95 3.90
C TRP A 40 -6.72 2.49 3.18
N PHE A 41 -6.61 2.66 1.85
CA PHE A 41 -5.36 2.35 1.12
C PHE A 41 -4.19 3.25 1.51
N GLU A 42 -4.44 4.51 1.87
CA GLU A 42 -3.42 5.38 2.49
C GLU A 42 -2.97 4.81 3.83
N SER A 43 -3.92 4.30 4.62
CA SER A 43 -3.65 3.69 5.91
C SER A 43 -2.87 2.36 5.77
N LEU A 44 -3.13 1.61 4.70
CA LEU A 44 -2.34 0.43 4.31
C LEU A 44 -0.89 0.79 3.98
N ALA A 45 -0.66 1.87 3.21
CA ALA A 45 0.68 2.35 2.93
C ALA A 45 1.41 2.75 4.22
N ASN A 46 0.74 3.46 5.13
CA ASN A 46 1.29 3.83 6.44
C ASN A 46 1.62 2.61 7.32
N ALA A 47 0.76 1.60 7.33
CA ALA A 47 1.02 0.36 8.04
C ALA A 47 2.28 -0.35 7.51
N LEU A 48 2.47 -0.41 6.18
CA LEU A 48 3.69 -0.95 5.58
C LEU A 48 4.92 -0.11 5.94
N ASN A 49 4.84 1.22 5.89
CA ASN A 49 5.93 2.12 6.29
C ASN A 49 6.39 1.88 7.73
N ASN A 50 5.44 1.62 8.64
CA ASN A 50 5.74 1.27 10.03
C ASN A 50 6.47 -0.08 10.14
N GLU A 51 6.11 -1.06 9.32
CA GLU A 51 6.81 -2.36 9.29
C GLU A 51 8.22 -2.24 8.70
N MET A 52 8.42 -1.41 7.68
CA MET A 52 9.75 -1.06 7.16
C MET A 52 10.60 -0.42 8.26
N THR A 53 10.05 0.56 8.98
CA THR A 53 10.74 1.27 10.06
C THR A 53 11.19 0.33 11.19
N ARG A 54 10.43 -0.74 11.41
CA ARG A 54 10.70 -1.81 12.38
C ARG A 54 11.63 -2.92 11.87
N ASN A 55 12.21 -2.76 10.68
CA ASN A 55 13.08 -3.76 10.03
C ASN A 55 12.40 -5.13 9.82
N VAL A 56 11.09 -5.15 9.60
CA VAL A 56 10.40 -6.39 9.23
C VAL A 56 10.82 -6.79 7.82
N SER A 57 11.10 -8.08 7.60
CA SER A 57 11.53 -8.59 6.30
C SER A 57 10.49 -8.31 5.20
N PRO A 58 10.88 -7.74 4.04
CA PRO A 58 9.96 -7.42 2.95
C PRO A 58 9.30 -8.66 2.34
N LYS A 59 9.92 -9.85 2.46
CA LYS A 59 9.34 -11.12 2.00
C LYS A 59 7.96 -11.41 2.61
N LYS A 60 7.70 -10.90 3.82
CA LYS A 60 6.39 -11.03 4.47
C LYS A 60 5.26 -10.31 3.70
N TYR A 61 5.60 -9.29 2.92
CA TYR A 61 4.66 -8.42 2.22
C TYR A 61 4.77 -8.53 0.69
N GLU A 62 5.56 -9.48 0.19
CA GLU A 62 5.74 -9.69 -1.23
C GLU A 62 4.42 -10.00 -1.94
N ASP A 63 3.59 -10.84 -1.32
CA ASP A 63 2.33 -11.27 -1.91
C ASP A 63 1.32 -10.13 -2.03
N ILE A 64 1.26 -9.21 -1.06
CA ILE A 64 0.36 -8.05 -1.14
C ILE A 64 0.86 -7.04 -2.18
N PHE A 65 2.17 -6.80 -2.30
CA PHE A 65 2.70 -5.95 -3.37
C PHE A 65 2.41 -6.53 -4.75
N ARG A 66 2.60 -7.85 -4.93
CA ARG A 66 2.26 -8.53 -6.17
C ARG A 66 0.77 -8.45 -6.47
N TYR A 67 -0.08 -8.62 -5.45
CA TYR A 67 -1.53 -8.49 -5.61
C TYR A 67 -1.91 -7.07 -6.04
N LEU A 68 -1.43 -6.03 -5.36
CA LEU A 68 -1.67 -4.63 -5.73
C LEU A 68 -1.19 -4.31 -7.15
N SER A 69 -0.02 -4.84 -7.55
CA SER A 69 0.48 -4.70 -8.91
C SER A 69 -0.49 -5.31 -9.94
N ILE A 70 -0.99 -6.52 -9.71
CA ILE A 70 -1.94 -7.18 -10.60
C ILE A 70 -3.28 -6.41 -10.63
N SER A 71 -3.76 -5.98 -9.45
CA SER A 71 -4.98 -5.19 -9.31
C SER A 71 -4.87 -3.84 -10.02
N PHE A 72 -3.71 -3.19 -10.02
CA PHE A 72 -3.47 -1.99 -10.80
C PHE A 72 -3.52 -2.26 -12.30
N SER A 73 -2.85 -3.32 -12.77
CA SER A 73 -2.81 -3.65 -14.21
C SER A 73 -4.18 -4.07 -14.77
N ASN A 74 -5.02 -4.74 -13.97
CA ASN A 74 -6.30 -5.29 -14.42
C ASN A 74 -7.53 -4.51 -13.93
N GLY A 75 -7.34 -3.60 -12.96
CA GLY A 75 -8.41 -2.80 -12.36
C GLY A 75 -8.96 -1.76 -13.32
N ASP A 76 -10.15 -1.25 -13.02
CA ASP A 76 -10.73 -0.12 -13.74
C ASP A 76 -10.07 1.20 -13.32
N LYS A 77 -10.60 2.33 -13.81
CA LYS A 77 -10.05 3.65 -13.51
C LYS A 77 -10.04 3.95 -12.01
N GLU A 78 -11.06 3.52 -11.28
CA GLU A 78 -11.18 3.81 -9.85
C GLU A 78 -10.11 3.05 -9.06
N VAL A 79 -9.96 1.75 -9.31
CA VAL A 79 -8.91 0.93 -8.68
C VAL A 79 -7.53 1.47 -9.00
N ARG A 80 -7.26 1.81 -10.28
CA ARG A 80 -5.97 2.37 -10.68
C ARG A 80 -5.66 3.67 -9.98
N ASN A 81 -6.62 4.58 -9.92
CA ASN A 81 -6.46 5.87 -9.25
C ASN A 81 -6.22 5.68 -7.74
N CYS A 82 -6.91 4.74 -7.10
CA CYS A 82 -6.73 4.45 -5.67
C CYS A 82 -5.31 3.91 -5.39
N ILE A 83 -4.82 2.97 -6.20
CA ILE A 83 -3.48 2.43 -6.01
C ILE A 83 -2.41 3.48 -6.30
N ASP A 84 -2.58 4.28 -7.35
CA ASP A 84 -1.66 5.36 -7.70
C ASP A 84 -1.60 6.41 -6.57
N ALA A 85 -2.71 7.10 -6.31
CA ALA A 85 -2.71 8.24 -5.39
C ALA A 85 -2.75 7.81 -3.91
N ALA A 86 -3.73 6.99 -3.53
CA ALA A 86 -3.93 6.66 -2.11
C ALA A 86 -2.80 5.78 -1.57
N PHE A 87 -2.38 4.76 -2.34
CA PHE A 87 -1.35 3.83 -1.87
C PHE A 87 0.08 4.28 -2.23
N THR A 88 0.42 4.44 -3.52
CA THR A 88 1.83 4.62 -3.90
C THR A 88 2.41 5.98 -3.54
N GLU A 89 1.63 7.06 -3.58
CA GLU A 89 2.12 8.39 -3.15
C GLU A 89 2.49 8.42 -1.65
N ASN A 90 1.81 7.60 -0.84
CA ASN A 90 2.00 7.52 0.61
C ASN A 90 2.99 6.44 1.06
N LEU A 91 3.38 5.51 0.17
CA LEU A 91 4.37 4.47 0.48
C LEU A 91 5.76 5.08 0.71
N PHE A 92 6.60 4.46 1.54
CA PHE A 92 7.93 4.92 1.95
C PHE A 92 7.98 6.27 2.70
N TRP A 93 6.84 6.88 3.03
CA TRP A 93 6.81 8.13 3.77
C TRP A 93 7.49 7.99 5.13
N LYS A 94 8.45 8.88 5.42
CA LYS A 94 9.28 8.90 6.63
C LYS A 94 10.05 7.60 6.93
N VAL A 95 10.30 6.78 5.91
CA VAL A 95 11.16 5.59 6.03
C VAL A 95 12.60 5.96 5.67
N GLU A 96 13.56 5.63 6.53
CA GLU A 96 14.98 5.81 6.23
C GLU A 96 15.41 4.96 5.03
N ALA A 97 16.24 5.51 4.14
CA ALA A 97 16.68 4.85 2.90
C ALA A 97 17.23 3.42 3.10
N VAL A 98 18.00 3.19 4.17
CA VAL A 98 18.55 1.86 4.49
C VAL A 98 17.47 0.83 4.78
N LYS A 99 16.33 1.25 5.35
CA LYS A 99 15.17 0.40 5.65
C LYS A 99 14.22 0.29 4.45
N ALA A 100 14.14 1.34 3.63
CA ALA A 100 13.36 1.36 2.40
C ALA A 100 13.95 0.45 1.31
N LYS A 101 15.29 0.40 1.18
CA LYS A 101 16.02 -0.36 0.16
C LYS A 101 15.51 -1.79 -0.08
N PRO A 102 15.42 -2.67 0.94
CA PRO A 102 15.00 -4.05 0.71
C PRO A 102 13.53 -4.16 0.24
N TYR A 103 12.67 -3.22 0.64
CA TYR A 103 11.29 -3.14 0.14
C TYR A 103 11.23 -2.59 -1.28
N TRP A 104 12.04 -1.56 -1.58
CA TRP A 104 12.14 -1.01 -2.92
C TRP A 104 12.62 -2.06 -3.90
N GLU A 105 13.67 -2.83 -3.59
CA GLU A 105 14.17 -3.89 -4.49
C GLU A 105 13.08 -4.91 -4.84
N LEU A 106 12.26 -5.28 -3.85
CA LEU A 106 11.18 -6.26 -3.98
C LEU A 106 9.91 -5.72 -4.66
N LEU A 107 9.65 -4.41 -4.61
CA LEU A 107 8.44 -3.80 -5.14
C LEU A 107 8.30 -4.04 -6.67
N PRO A 108 7.12 -4.42 -7.17
CA PRO A 108 6.87 -4.56 -8.61
C PRO A 108 7.14 -3.28 -9.40
N ASN A 109 7.63 -3.42 -10.64
CA ASN A 109 8.06 -2.28 -11.47
C ASN A 109 6.94 -1.28 -11.77
N ASN A 110 5.72 -1.75 -12.05
CA ASN A 110 4.60 -0.84 -12.28
C ASN A 110 4.31 0.05 -11.06
N LEU A 111 4.40 -0.47 -9.83
CA LEU A 111 4.23 0.33 -8.61
C LEU A 111 5.42 1.27 -8.36
N LYS A 112 6.64 0.84 -8.70
CA LYS A 112 7.84 1.71 -8.69
C LYS A 112 7.67 2.89 -9.65
N ASP A 113 7.12 2.63 -10.83
CA ASP A 113 6.91 3.64 -11.87
C ASP A 113 5.90 4.70 -11.41
N LEU A 114 4.80 4.28 -10.75
CA LEU A 114 3.84 5.21 -10.12
C LEU A 114 4.53 6.08 -9.07
N TYR A 115 5.26 5.45 -8.13
CA TYR A 115 6.00 6.16 -7.10
C TYR A 115 6.95 7.20 -7.68
N VAL A 116 7.78 6.82 -8.66
CA VAL A 116 8.76 7.72 -9.29
C VAL A 116 8.07 8.79 -10.13
N SER A 117 6.96 8.47 -10.80
CA SER A 117 6.18 9.45 -11.57
C SER A 117 5.71 10.59 -10.69
N PHE A 118 5.21 10.28 -9.49
CA PHE A 118 4.76 11.27 -8.52
C PHE A 118 5.93 11.97 -7.81
N HIS A 119 6.82 11.22 -7.16
CA HIS A 119 7.89 11.75 -6.29
C HIS A 119 9.11 12.26 -7.05
N ARG A 120 9.23 11.96 -8.36
CA ARG A 120 10.38 12.29 -9.25
C ARG A 120 11.71 11.65 -8.88
N LYS A 121 11.75 10.83 -7.83
CA LYS A 121 12.91 10.08 -7.36
C LYS A 121 12.48 8.78 -6.69
N ASN A 122 13.42 7.85 -6.53
CA ASN A 122 13.20 6.65 -5.72
C ASN A 122 13.32 6.98 -4.21
N PRO A 123 12.94 6.08 -3.30
CA PRO A 123 12.96 6.33 -1.85
C PRO A 123 14.34 6.11 -1.20
N LEU A 124 15.43 6.02 -1.99
CA LEU A 124 16.77 5.65 -1.54
C LEU A 124 17.73 6.85 -1.46
#